data_AF-A0A2T3M3Z2-F1
#
_entry.id   AF-A0A2T3M3Z2-F1
#
_cell.length_a   1.000
_cell.length_b   1.000
_cell.length_c   1.000
_cell.angle_alpha   90.00
_cell.angle_beta   90.00
_cell.angle_gamma   90.00
#
_symmetry.space_group_name_H-M   'P 1'
#
loop_
_entity.id
_entity.type
_entity.pdbx_description
1 polymer ?
#
loop_
_entity_poly.entity_id
_entity_poly.type
_entity_poly.pdbx_seq_one_letter_code
_entity_poly.pdbx_strand_id
1 'polypeptide(L)'
;GISSATLSDIVGLTFDSANLADYQGAIAAEASIADVAALQALIDSVDASILALVSVQDAATNSDASTLTTETLTAIRGLTFDSANIVPYQGAIAAETSITDVAALQALIDSVDASLSAFAAVQAAATNSDASTLNTDTLAAIRGLSFVETNLTDYQEAIAAEAGIADVVALQTLIDSVDISLVAFASVQLAATNSDASSVNAETLNAIRG
;
A
#
# COMPACT_ATOMS: atom_id res chain seq x y z
N GLY A 1 9.44 -15.76 33.07
CA GLY A 1 9.91 -14.53 32.40
C GLY A 1 10.79 -13.75 33.35
N ILE A 2 11.68 -12.91 32.82
CA ILE A 2 12.50 -11.96 33.61
C ILE A 2 11.58 -10.96 34.29
N SER A 3 11.69 -10.73 35.61
CA SER A 3 10.82 -9.79 36.31
C SER A 3 11.41 -8.37 36.31
N SER A 4 10.57 -7.35 36.56
CA SER A 4 11.06 -5.97 36.77
C SER A 4 12.06 -5.91 37.93
N ALA A 5 11.83 -6.67 39.01
CA ALA A 5 12.79 -6.78 40.12
C ALA A 5 14.15 -7.31 39.66
N THR A 6 14.15 -8.32 38.79
CA THR A 6 15.39 -8.87 38.22
C THR A 6 16.16 -7.84 37.39
N LEU A 7 15.47 -7.00 36.62
CA LEU A 7 16.11 -5.93 35.86
C LEU A 7 16.62 -4.80 36.77
N SER A 8 15.87 -4.44 37.82
CA SER A 8 16.27 -3.41 38.79
C SER A 8 17.52 -3.78 39.59
N ASP A 9 17.80 -5.07 39.77
CA ASP A 9 19.01 -5.55 40.47
C ASP A 9 20.29 -5.38 39.61
N ILE A 10 20.17 -5.09 38.30
CA ILE A 10 21.30 -4.89 37.40
C ILE A 10 21.81 -3.45 37.52
N VAL A 11 22.99 -3.29 38.12
CA VAL A 11 23.63 -1.98 38.32
C VAL A 11 23.87 -1.28 36.97
N GLY A 12 23.37 -0.06 36.86
CA GLY A 12 23.54 0.79 35.67
C GLY A 12 22.53 0.55 34.55
N LEU A 13 21.56 -0.35 34.76
CA LEU A 13 20.46 -0.56 33.83
C LEU A 13 19.30 0.41 34.11
N THR A 14 18.75 0.99 33.06
CA THR A 14 17.55 1.83 33.07
C THR A 14 16.49 1.24 32.15
N PHE A 15 15.25 1.17 32.62
CA PHE A 15 14.14 0.60 31.86
C PHE A 15 12.80 1.17 32.34
N ASP A 16 11.77 1.15 31.48
CA ASP A 16 10.39 1.45 31.88
C ASP A 16 9.65 0.15 32.21
N SER A 17 9.18 0.02 33.44
CA SER A 17 8.41 -1.15 33.87
C SER A 17 7.12 -1.38 33.07
N ALA A 18 6.57 -0.34 32.42
CA ALA A 18 5.41 -0.48 31.54
C ALA A 18 5.70 -1.35 30.31
N ASN A 19 6.95 -1.34 29.83
CA ASN A 19 7.39 -2.04 28.62
C ASN A 19 8.03 -3.42 28.92
N LEU A 20 7.85 -3.94 30.16
CA LEU A 20 8.50 -5.17 30.60
C LEU A 20 8.18 -6.37 29.69
N ALA A 21 6.95 -6.47 29.19
CA ALA A 21 6.55 -7.56 28.30
C ALA A 21 7.31 -7.50 26.96
N ASP A 22 7.48 -6.30 26.40
CA ASP A 22 8.21 -6.07 25.17
C ASP A 22 9.70 -6.38 25.35
N TYR A 23 10.29 -5.94 26.47
CA TYR A 23 11.67 -6.31 26.80
C TYR A 23 11.85 -7.82 26.94
N GLN A 24 10.92 -8.51 27.61
CA GLN A 24 10.96 -9.97 27.75
C GLN A 24 10.94 -10.66 26.38
N GLY A 25 10.08 -10.19 25.47
CA GLY A 25 10.01 -10.70 24.09
C GLY A 25 11.31 -10.46 23.33
N ALA A 26 11.85 -9.24 23.40
CA ALA A 26 13.09 -8.88 22.72
C ALA A 26 14.29 -9.67 23.27
N ILE A 27 14.43 -9.78 24.60
CA ILE A 27 15.51 -10.56 25.24
C ILE A 27 15.41 -12.04 24.86
N ALA A 28 14.19 -12.61 24.79
CA ALA A 28 13.99 -14.00 24.41
C ALA A 28 14.35 -14.28 22.93
N ALA A 29 14.32 -13.26 22.07
CA ALA A 29 14.72 -13.37 20.66
C ALA A 29 16.24 -13.27 20.47
N GLU A 30 16.99 -12.72 21.44
CA GLU A 30 18.44 -12.63 21.38
C GLU A 30 19.09 -13.99 21.67
N ALA A 31 20.04 -14.41 20.83
CA ALA A 31 20.81 -15.64 21.06
C ALA A 31 21.76 -15.53 22.27
N SER A 32 22.28 -14.32 22.52
CA SER A 32 23.14 -14.01 23.66
C SER A 32 23.20 -12.51 23.90
N ILE A 33 23.24 -12.10 25.17
CA ILE A 33 23.50 -10.71 25.58
C ILE A 33 24.84 -10.70 26.32
N ALA A 34 25.84 -10.03 25.76
CA ALA A 34 27.23 -10.17 26.18
C ALA A 34 27.53 -9.49 27.53
N ASP A 35 26.90 -8.34 27.78
CA ASP A 35 27.10 -7.53 28.97
C ASP A 35 25.90 -6.60 29.22
N VAL A 36 26.00 -5.79 30.27
CA VAL A 36 24.95 -4.82 30.65
C VAL A 36 24.77 -3.73 29.60
N ALA A 37 25.83 -3.34 28.88
CA ALA A 37 25.72 -2.31 27.84
C ALA A 37 24.94 -2.82 26.62
N ALA A 38 25.15 -4.09 26.23
CA ALA A 38 24.35 -4.75 25.21
C ALA A 38 22.88 -4.90 25.64
N LEU A 39 22.62 -5.24 26.91
CA LEU A 39 21.26 -5.28 27.46
C LEU A 39 20.60 -3.89 27.43
N GLN A 40 21.33 -2.84 27.80
CA GLN A 40 20.80 -1.48 27.79
C GLN A 40 20.46 -1.05 26.36
N ALA A 41 21.34 -1.30 25.39
CA ALA A 41 21.09 -0.97 23.98
C ALA A 41 19.85 -1.70 23.43
N LEU A 42 19.61 -2.95 23.85
CA LEU A 42 18.40 -3.69 23.49
C LEU A 42 17.15 -3.01 24.06
N ILE A 43 17.15 -2.66 25.35
CA ILE A 43 16.04 -1.95 26.01
C ILE A 43 15.77 -0.61 25.33
N ASP A 44 16.81 0.19 25.09
CA ASP A 44 16.71 1.48 24.41
C ASP A 44 16.11 1.31 23.00
N SER A 45 16.47 0.24 22.28
CA SER A 45 15.90 -0.06 20.96
C SER A 45 14.43 -0.48 21.02
N VAL A 46 14.01 -1.15 22.09
CA VAL A 46 12.60 -1.51 22.31
C VAL A 46 11.79 -0.26 22.60
N ASP A 47 12.28 0.62 23.47
CA ASP A 47 11.62 1.88 23.78
C ASP A 47 11.49 2.78 22.53
N ALA A 48 12.57 2.88 21.74
CA ALA A 48 12.54 3.59 20.46
C ALA A 48 11.51 2.99 19.48
N SER A 49 11.42 1.66 19.41
CA SER A 49 10.46 0.96 18.56
C SER A 49 9.02 1.23 18.99
N ILE A 50 8.73 1.23 20.29
CA ILE A 50 7.40 1.51 20.83
C ILE A 50 7.01 2.96 20.49
N LEU A 51 7.89 3.93 20.75
CA LEU A 51 7.64 5.34 20.44
C LEU A 51 7.45 5.60 18.94
N ALA A 52 8.23 4.92 18.10
CA ALA A 52 8.09 5.01 16.65
C ALA A 52 6.76 4.44 16.16
N LEU A 53 6.31 3.29 16.68
CA LEU A 53 5.00 2.73 16.35
C LEU A 53 3.86 3.65 16.81
N VAL A 54 3.96 4.24 18.00
CA VAL A 54 3.00 5.25 18.48
C VAL A 54 2.95 6.45 17.55
N SER A 55 4.10 6.92 17.05
CA SER A 55 4.14 8.02 16.08
C SER A 55 3.40 7.67 14.77
N VAL A 56 3.51 6.42 14.31
CA VAL A 56 2.77 5.92 13.14
C VAL A 56 1.27 5.82 13.42
N GLN A 57 0.89 5.36 14.61
CA GLN A 57 -0.51 5.29 15.05
C GLN A 57 -1.16 6.68 15.12
N ASP A 58 -0.43 7.64 15.69
CA ASP A 58 -0.86 9.03 15.75
C ASP A 58 -0.97 9.64 14.35
N ALA A 59 -0.05 9.32 13.44
CA ALA A 59 -0.11 9.78 12.05
C ALA A 59 -1.37 9.28 11.32
N ALA A 60 -1.71 8.00 11.47
CA ALA A 60 -2.92 7.43 10.88
C ALA A 60 -4.19 8.07 11.47
N THR A 61 -4.29 8.11 12.80
CA THR A 61 -5.49 8.64 13.48
C THR A 61 -5.72 10.13 13.27
N ASN A 62 -4.66 10.91 13.07
CA ASN A 62 -4.74 12.33 12.73
C ASN A 62 -4.83 12.59 11.21
N SER A 63 -4.77 11.54 10.39
CA SER A 63 -4.69 11.63 8.92
C SER A 63 -3.55 12.53 8.42
N ASP A 64 -2.43 12.53 9.12
CA ASP A 64 -1.24 13.31 8.79
C ASP A 64 0.03 12.55 9.17
N ALA A 65 0.69 12.00 8.15
CA ALA A 65 1.96 11.29 8.27
C ALA A 65 3.17 12.12 7.83
N SER A 66 2.99 13.43 7.57
CA SER A 66 4.04 14.28 6.99
C SER A 66 5.31 14.38 7.85
N THR A 67 5.20 14.11 9.15
CA THR A 67 6.32 14.12 10.10
C THR A 67 7.06 12.80 10.21
N LEU A 68 6.50 11.70 9.66
CA LEU A 68 7.17 10.40 9.69
C LEU A 68 8.39 10.41 8.77
N THR A 69 9.50 9.90 9.26
CA THR A 69 10.75 9.84 8.49
C THR A 69 11.23 8.40 8.32
N THR A 70 12.24 8.21 7.47
CA THR A 70 12.95 6.92 7.34
C THR A 70 13.53 6.47 8.68
N GLU A 71 14.00 7.40 9.52
CA GLU A 71 14.51 7.08 10.86
C GLU A 71 13.39 6.59 11.78
N THR A 72 12.18 7.16 11.66
CA THR A 72 11.01 6.71 12.43
C THR A 72 10.69 5.26 12.10
N LEU A 73 10.58 4.92 10.81
CA LEU A 73 10.28 3.54 10.40
C LEU A 73 11.43 2.57 10.71
N THR A 74 12.70 3.02 10.59
CA THR A 74 13.88 2.20 10.93
C THR A 74 13.93 1.81 12.41
N ALA A 75 13.42 2.69 13.29
CA ALA A 75 13.39 2.41 14.73
C ALA A 75 12.39 1.29 15.10
N ILE A 76 11.40 1.00 14.25
CA ILE A 76 10.40 -0.04 14.50
C ILE A 76 11.04 -1.41 14.27
N ARG A 77 11.25 -2.15 15.36
CA ARG A 77 11.85 -3.49 15.32
C ARG A 77 10.98 -4.45 14.50
N GLY A 78 11.60 -5.17 13.58
CA GLY A 78 10.93 -6.17 12.74
C GLY A 78 10.22 -5.59 11.52
N LEU A 79 10.22 -4.28 11.34
CA LEU A 79 9.69 -3.64 10.13
C LEU A 79 10.71 -3.70 9.00
N THR A 80 10.25 -4.05 7.79
CA THR A 80 11.04 -4.03 6.56
C THR A 80 10.37 -3.13 5.53
N PHE A 81 11.14 -2.24 4.91
CA PHE A 81 10.61 -1.27 3.96
C PHE A 81 11.73 -0.75 3.04
N ASP A 82 11.35 -0.18 1.88
CA ASP A 82 12.28 0.58 1.05
C ASP A 82 12.27 2.05 1.44
N SER A 83 13.40 2.55 1.94
CA SER A 83 13.54 3.96 2.31
C SER A 83 13.24 4.96 1.18
N ALA A 84 13.37 4.54 -0.08
CA ALA A 84 13.03 5.38 -1.23
C ALA A 84 11.52 5.67 -1.34
N ASN A 85 10.69 4.81 -0.73
CA ASN A 85 9.23 4.86 -0.82
C ASN A 85 8.57 5.56 0.38
N ILE A 86 9.32 6.35 1.16
CA ILE A 86 8.78 7.03 2.36
C ILE A 86 7.56 7.90 2.05
N VAL A 87 7.54 8.62 0.93
CA VAL A 87 6.41 9.50 0.56
C VAL A 87 5.14 8.70 0.26
N PRO A 88 5.17 7.66 -0.59
CA PRO A 88 4.04 6.72 -0.72
C PRO A 88 3.56 6.12 0.61
N TYR A 89 4.48 5.71 1.49
CA TYR A 89 4.10 5.17 2.80
C TYR A 89 3.40 6.21 3.68
N GLN A 90 3.88 7.46 3.71
CA GLN A 90 3.22 8.55 4.43
C GLN A 90 1.78 8.73 3.93
N GLY A 91 1.59 8.81 2.61
CA GLY A 91 0.26 8.95 2.01
C GLY A 91 -0.68 7.80 2.39
N ALA A 92 -0.17 6.56 2.37
CA ALA A 92 -0.93 5.39 2.75
C ALA A 92 -1.27 5.38 4.25
N ILE A 93 -0.31 5.66 5.14
CA ILE A 93 -0.51 5.72 6.59
C ILE A 93 -1.56 6.78 6.93
N ALA A 94 -1.48 7.98 6.35
CA ALA A 94 -2.45 9.07 6.59
C ALA A 94 -3.87 8.73 6.10
N ALA A 95 -4.01 7.80 5.16
CA ALA A 95 -5.30 7.34 4.67
C ALA A 95 -5.92 6.22 5.53
N GLU A 96 -5.13 5.57 6.38
CA GLU A 96 -5.64 4.55 7.30
C GLU A 96 -6.31 5.18 8.51
N THR A 97 -7.40 4.57 9.00
CA THR A 97 -8.06 5.03 10.23
C THR A 97 -7.33 4.59 11.50
N SER A 98 -6.53 3.52 11.40
CA SER A 98 -5.78 2.94 12.52
C SER A 98 -4.74 1.94 12.03
N ILE A 99 -3.59 1.88 12.70
CA ILE A 99 -2.54 0.87 12.49
C ILE A 99 -2.26 0.20 13.83
N THR A 100 -2.81 -0.99 14.07
CA THR A 100 -2.88 -1.56 15.43
C THR A 100 -1.53 -2.04 15.97
N ASP A 101 -0.65 -2.49 15.08
CA ASP A 101 0.62 -3.09 15.44
C ASP A 101 1.60 -3.07 14.25
N VAL A 102 2.81 -3.60 14.47
CA VAL A 102 3.86 -3.69 13.44
C VAL A 102 3.44 -4.58 12.26
N ALA A 103 2.62 -5.62 12.47
CA ALA A 103 2.20 -6.50 11.39
C ALA A 103 1.18 -5.82 10.47
N ALA A 104 0.26 -5.03 11.03
CA ALA A 104 -0.64 -4.18 10.27
C ALA A 104 0.14 -3.12 9.46
N LEU A 105 1.15 -2.50 10.08
CA LEU A 105 2.04 -1.56 9.37
C LEU A 105 2.81 -2.25 8.23
N GLN A 106 3.35 -3.44 8.48
CA GLN A 106 4.08 -4.20 7.47
C GLN A 106 3.18 -4.54 6.28
N ALA A 107 1.96 -5.03 6.53
CA ALA A 107 1.01 -5.34 5.47
C ALA A 107 0.64 -4.11 4.63
N LEU A 108 0.54 -2.93 5.25
CA LEU A 108 0.32 -1.67 4.54
C LEU A 108 1.50 -1.31 3.64
N ILE A 109 2.73 -1.40 4.16
CA ILE A 109 3.96 -1.15 3.41
C ILE A 109 4.07 -2.10 2.21
N ASP A 110 3.87 -3.40 2.44
CA ASP A 110 3.88 -4.41 1.38
C ASP A 110 2.82 -4.12 0.30
N SER A 111 1.62 -3.68 0.71
CA SER A 111 0.56 -3.26 -0.21
C SER A 111 0.93 -2.03 -1.04
N VAL A 112 1.63 -1.05 -0.44
CA VAL A 112 2.12 0.12 -1.16
C VAL A 112 3.18 -0.27 -2.18
N ASP A 113 4.15 -1.11 -1.79
CA ASP A 113 5.20 -1.57 -2.70
C ASP A 113 4.64 -2.39 -3.87
N ALA A 114 3.68 -3.28 -3.60
CA ALA A 114 2.95 -4.01 -4.63
C ALA A 114 2.21 -3.06 -5.59
N SER A 115 1.54 -2.03 -5.06
CA SER A 115 0.85 -1.02 -5.85
C SER A 115 1.79 -0.22 -6.74
N LEU A 116 2.96 0.17 -6.22
CA LEU A 116 3.97 0.90 -6.99
C LEU A 116 4.52 0.03 -8.13
N SER A 117 4.83 -1.23 -7.84
CA SER A 117 5.32 -2.19 -8.84
C SER A 117 4.27 -2.46 -9.93
N ALA A 118 3.02 -2.68 -9.52
CA ALA A 118 1.92 -2.92 -10.45
C ALA A 118 1.65 -1.70 -11.35
N PHE A 119 1.65 -0.49 -10.79
CA PHE A 119 1.47 0.72 -11.59
C PHE A 119 2.65 0.97 -12.54
N ALA A 120 3.89 0.63 -12.13
CA ALA A 120 5.04 0.66 -13.03
C ALA A 120 4.89 -0.33 -14.21
N ALA A 121 4.33 -1.51 -13.96
CA ALA A 121 4.03 -2.48 -15.03
C ALA A 121 3.00 -1.92 -16.03
N VAL A 122 1.96 -1.24 -15.55
CA VAL A 122 0.97 -0.56 -16.42
C VAL A 122 1.62 0.55 -17.25
N GLN A 123 2.47 1.39 -16.65
CA GLN A 123 3.19 2.43 -17.39
C GLN A 123 4.11 1.85 -18.46
N ALA A 124 4.80 0.74 -18.15
CA ALA A 124 5.63 0.02 -19.11
C ALA A 124 4.80 -0.58 -20.24
N ALA A 125 3.61 -1.14 -19.94
CA ALA A 125 2.71 -1.67 -20.95
C ALA A 125 2.24 -0.61 -21.95
N ALA A 126 1.86 0.57 -21.46
CA ALA A 126 1.49 1.70 -22.31
C ALA A 126 2.67 2.16 -23.18
N THR A 127 3.83 2.43 -22.56
CA THR A 127 5.02 2.96 -23.25
C THR A 127 5.55 2.00 -24.33
N ASN A 128 5.44 0.69 -24.10
CA ASN A 128 5.87 -0.33 -25.05
C ASN A 128 4.77 -0.77 -26.03
N SER A 129 3.56 -0.21 -25.89
CA SER A 129 2.37 -0.63 -26.64
C SER A 129 2.09 -2.13 -26.56
N ASP A 130 2.34 -2.72 -25.38
CA ASP A 130 2.13 -4.14 -25.11
C ASP A 130 1.67 -4.36 -23.66
N ALA A 131 0.37 -4.57 -23.50
CA ALA A 131 -0.27 -4.86 -22.22
C ALA A 131 -0.57 -6.35 -22.00
N SER A 132 -0.05 -7.25 -22.85
CA SER A 132 -0.37 -8.68 -22.81
C SER A 132 0.03 -9.38 -21.51
N THR A 133 0.95 -8.80 -20.75
CA THR A 133 1.42 -9.32 -19.46
C THR A 133 0.60 -8.83 -18.27
N LEU A 134 -0.24 -7.80 -18.45
CA LEU A 134 -1.13 -7.32 -17.39
C LEU A 134 -2.24 -8.34 -17.13
N ASN A 135 -2.57 -8.56 -15.87
CA ASN A 135 -3.66 -9.43 -15.48
C ASN A 135 -4.51 -8.79 -14.37
N THR A 136 -5.56 -9.47 -13.93
CA THR A 136 -6.43 -9.00 -12.84
C THR A 136 -5.66 -8.75 -11.55
N ASP A 137 -4.66 -9.58 -11.24
CA ASP A 137 -3.85 -9.43 -10.02
C ASP A 137 -2.99 -8.16 -10.09
N THR A 138 -2.42 -7.84 -11.25
CA THR A 138 -1.68 -6.60 -11.45
C THR A 138 -2.59 -5.39 -11.22
N LEU A 139 -3.78 -5.35 -11.81
CA LEU A 139 -4.70 -4.23 -11.63
C LEU A 139 -5.23 -4.14 -10.18
N ALA A 140 -5.56 -5.28 -9.57
CA ALA A 140 -6.05 -5.36 -8.20
C ALA A 140 -5.00 -4.94 -7.14
N ALA A 141 -3.71 -5.09 -7.45
CA ALA A 141 -2.64 -4.62 -6.57
C ALA A 141 -2.52 -3.08 -6.53
N ILE A 142 -3.05 -2.36 -7.53
CA ILE A 142 -2.97 -0.90 -7.59
C ILE A 142 -3.98 -0.30 -6.59
N ARG A 143 -3.47 0.29 -5.52
CA ARG A 143 -4.29 0.94 -4.49
C ARG A 143 -5.13 2.06 -5.11
N GLY A 144 -6.42 2.06 -4.80
CA GLY A 144 -7.37 3.07 -5.26
C GLY A 144 -7.90 2.85 -6.69
N LEU A 145 -7.46 1.80 -7.39
CA LEU A 145 -8.00 1.45 -8.70
C LEU A 145 -9.27 0.59 -8.54
N SER A 146 -10.31 0.92 -9.28
CA SER A 146 -11.54 0.14 -9.42
C SER A 146 -11.71 -0.28 -10.86
N PHE A 147 -12.00 -1.56 -11.10
CA PHE A 147 -12.14 -2.11 -12.44
C PHE A 147 -13.08 -3.32 -12.44
N VAL A 148 -13.59 -3.67 -13.60
CA VAL A 148 -14.42 -4.87 -13.80
C VAL A 148 -13.54 -5.97 -14.38
N GLU A 149 -13.31 -7.05 -13.61
CA GLU A 149 -12.39 -8.13 -14.00
C GLU A 149 -12.67 -8.73 -15.39
N THR A 150 -13.94 -8.82 -15.80
CA THR A 150 -14.32 -9.39 -17.11
C THR A 150 -13.89 -8.54 -18.30
N ASN A 151 -13.58 -7.26 -18.07
CA ASN A 151 -13.21 -6.29 -19.11
C ASN A 151 -11.68 -6.17 -19.26
N LEU A 152 -10.92 -7.09 -18.64
CA LEU A 152 -9.45 -7.05 -18.64
C LEU A 152 -8.86 -6.92 -20.06
N THR A 153 -9.37 -7.69 -21.03
CA THR A 153 -8.85 -7.64 -22.41
C THR A 153 -9.07 -6.27 -23.05
N ASP A 154 -10.23 -5.64 -22.83
CA ASP A 154 -10.51 -4.30 -23.32
C ASP A 154 -9.61 -3.25 -22.64
N TYR A 155 -9.31 -3.42 -21.35
CA TYR A 155 -8.34 -2.57 -20.66
C TYR A 155 -6.92 -2.76 -21.19
N GLN A 156 -6.49 -3.99 -21.49
CA GLN A 156 -5.19 -4.25 -22.09
C GLN A 156 -5.05 -3.55 -23.45
N GLU A 157 -6.06 -3.66 -24.31
CA GLU A 157 -6.08 -2.98 -25.61
C GLU A 157 -6.00 -1.46 -25.45
N ALA A 158 -6.80 -0.90 -24.53
CA ALA A 158 -6.81 0.53 -24.26
C ALA A 158 -5.47 1.02 -23.69
N ILE A 159 -4.89 0.32 -22.72
CA ILE A 159 -3.59 0.66 -22.13
C ILE A 159 -2.49 0.61 -23.18
N ALA A 160 -2.44 -0.41 -24.04
CA ALA A 160 -1.44 -0.54 -25.09
C ALA A 160 -1.55 0.55 -26.18
N ALA A 161 -2.73 1.16 -26.33
CA ALA A 161 -2.95 2.27 -27.25
C ALA A 161 -2.49 3.63 -26.67
N GLU A 162 -2.31 3.74 -25.36
CA GLU A 162 -1.84 4.98 -24.73
C GLU A 162 -0.32 5.15 -24.90
N ALA A 163 0.13 6.40 -25.13
CA ALA A 163 1.56 6.70 -25.19
C ALA A 163 2.26 6.71 -23.80
N GLY A 164 1.47 6.70 -22.73
CA GLY A 164 1.91 6.72 -21.34
C GLY A 164 0.75 7.06 -20.41
N ILE A 165 0.86 6.65 -19.15
CA ILE A 165 -0.18 6.84 -18.13
C ILE A 165 0.47 7.49 -16.92
N ALA A 166 0.14 8.77 -16.68
CA ALA A 166 0.92 9.60 -15.76
C ALA A 166 0.77 9.20 -14.28
N ASP A 167 -0.44 8.81 -13.87
CA ASP A 167 -0.76 8.43 -12.51
C ASP A 167 -1.97 7.47 -12.48
N VAL A 168 -2.33 7.01 -11.29
CA VAL A 168 -3.46 6.10 -11.08
C VAL A 168 -4.81 6.75 -11.43
N VAL A 169 -4.93 8.08 -11.35
CA VAL A 169 -6.16 8.79 -11.72
C VAL A 169 -6.35 8.79 -13.24
N ALA A 170 -5.27 8.98 -14.00
CA ALA A 170 -5.28 8.84 -15.45
C ALA A 170 -5.63 7.41 -15.85
N LEU A 171 -5.08 6.40 -15.15
CA LEU A 171 -5.45 4.99 -15.36
C LEU A 171 -6.94 4.75 -15.06
N GLN A 172 -7.47 5.27 -13.96
CA GLN A 172 -8.88 5.13 -13.60
C GLN A 172 -9.78 5.75 -14.67
N THR A 173 -9.44 6.95 -15.16
CA THR A 173 -10.18 7.63 -16.23
C THR A 173 -10.21 6.79 -17.51
N LEU A 174 -9.09 6.14 -17.84
CA LEU A 174 -9.01 5.24 -18.99
C LEU A 174 -9.94 4.03 -18.80
N ILE A 175 -9.87 3.36 -17.66
CA ILE A 175 -10.72 2.21 -17.31
C ILE A 175 -12.20 2.58 -17.36
N ASP A 176 -12.59 3.68 -16.73
CA ASP A 176 -13.98 4.17 -16.75
C ASP A 176 -14.46 4.44 -18.18
N SER A 177 -13.61 5.00 -19.03
CA SER A 177 -13.95 5.25 -20.43
C SER A 177 -14.13 3.97 -21.25
N VAL A 178 -13.38 2.91 -20.92
CA VAL A 178 -13.55 1.59 -21.54
C VAL A 178 -14.87 0.98 -21.11
N ASP A 179 -15.20 1.02 -19.82
CA ASP A 179 -16.46 0.48 -19.30
C ASP A 179 -17.68 1.19 -19.93
N ILE A 180 -17.62 2.52 -20.02
CA ILE A 180 -18.64 3.33 -20.70
C ILE A 180 -18.78 2.93 -22.17
N SER A 181 -17.66 2.74 -22.86
CA SER A 181 -17.63 2.32 -24.27
C SER A 181 -18.27 0.95 -24.47
N LEU A 182 -17.98 -0.02 -23.60
CA LEU A 182 -18.54 -1.36 -23.66
C LEU A 182 -20.06 -1.35 -23.46
N VAL A 183 -20.56 -0.58 -22.49
CA VAL A 183 -22.00 -0.42 -22.26
C VAL A 183 -22.69 0.25 -23.45
N ALA A 184 -22.07 1.28 -24.01
CA ALA A 184 -22.59 1.98 -25.18
C ALA A 184 -22.65 1.05 -26.40
N PHE A 185 -21.60 0.26 -26.64
CA PHE A 185 -21.55 -0.70 -27.73
C PHE A 185 -22.59 -1.83 -27.55
N ALA A 186 -22.77 -2.34 -26.33
CA ALA A 186 -23.82 -3.31 -26.02
C ALA A 186 -25.22 -2.75 -26.31
N SER A 187 -25.45 -1.47 -26.02
CA SER A 187 -26.72 -0.79 -26.31
C SER A 187 -26.99 -0.70 -27.81
N VAL A 188 -25.95 -0.41 -28.62
CA VAL A 188 -26.05 -0.42 -30.09
C VAL A 188 -26.36 -1.83 -30.61
N GLN A 189 -25.70 -2.86 -30.09
CA GLN A 189 -25.97 -4.26 -30.48
C GLN A 189 -27.40 -4.70 -30.15
N LEU A 190 -27.92 -4.29 -28.99
CA LEU A 190 -29.29 -4.58 -28.58
C LEU A 190 -30.31 -3.89 -29.50
N ALA A 191 -30.09 -2.61 -29.80
CA ALA A 191 -30.93 -1.85 -30.73
C ALA A 191 -30.96 -2.49 -32.13
N ALA A 192 -29.80 -2.92 -32.63
CA ALA A 192 -29.70 -3.63 -33.90
C ALA A 192 -30.45 -4.97 -33.87
N THR A 193 -30.31 -5.74 -32.80
CA THR A 193 -30.99 -7.04 -32.61
C THR A 193 -32.51 -6.89 -32.58
N ASN A 194 -33.00 -5.85 -31.92
CA ASN A 194 -34.43 -5.56 -31.80
C ASN A 194 -35.00 -4.79 -33.00
N SER A 195 -34.15 -4.38 -33.96
CA SER A 195 -34.52 -3.47 -35.05
C SER A 195 -35.17 -2.17 -34.54
N ASP A 196 -34.75 -1.70 -33.37
CA ASP A 196 -35.25 -0.50 -32.71
C ASP A 196 -34.08 0.38 -32.26
N ALA A 197 -33.82 1.44 -33.01
CA ALA A 197 -32.75 2.39 -32.71
C ALA A 197 -33.17 3.53 -31.78
N SER A 198 -34.37 3.50 -31.20
CA SER A 198 -34.87 4.58 -30.35
C SER A 198 -34.01 4.88 -29.13
N SER A 199 -33.24 3.89 -28.64
CA SER A 199 -32.28 4.03 -27.54
C SER A 199 -30.88 4.46 -27.97
N VAL A 200 -30.56 4.48 -29.28
CA VAL A 200 -29.24 4.87 -29.79
C VAL A 200 -29.27 6.35 -30.13
N ASN A 201 -28.60 7.16 -29.32
CA ASN A 201 -28.51 8.59 -29.50
C ASN A 201 -27.05 9.05 -29.66
N ALA A 202 -26.84 10.36 -29.81
CA ALA A 202 -25.50 10.92 -29.95
C ALA A 202 -24.61 10.65 -28.72
N GLU A 203 -25.17 10.59 -27.52
CA GLU A 203 -24.44 10.26 -26.30
C GLU A 203 -23.94 8.82 -26.33
N THR A 204 -24.78 7.85 -26.71
CA THR A 204 -24.38 6.45 -26.90
C THR A 204 -23.25 6.33 -27.92
N LEU A 205 -23.35 7.02 -29.06
CA LEU A 205 -22.34 6.91 -30.10
C LEU A 205 -21.02 7.60 -29.71
N ASN A 206 -21.08 8.75 -29.04
CA ASN A 206 -19.89 9.48 -28.57
C ASN A 206 -19.17 8.78 -27.41
N ALA A 207 -19.86 7.91 -26.69
CA ALA A 207 -19.30 7.10 -25.61
C ALA A 207 -18.43 5.93 -26.11
N ILE A 208 -18.59 5.50 -27.36
CA ILE A 208 -17.84 4.38 -27.93
C ILE A 208 -16.43 4.87 -28.29
N ARG A 209 -15.42 4.21 -27.73
CA ARG A 209 -14.01 4.39 -28.09
C ARG A 209 -13.77 3.79 -29.48
N GLY A 210 -12.89 4.43 -30.26
CA GLY A 210 -12.49 4.03 -31.60
C GLY A 210 -10.99 3.96 -31.78
#